data_AF-A0A529HUA3-F1
#
_entry.id   AF-A0A529HUA3-F1
#
_cell.length_a   1.000
_cell.length_b   1.000
_cell.length_c   1.000
_cell.angle_alpha   90.00
_cell.angle_beta   90.00
_cell.angle_gamma   90.00
#
_symmetry.space_group_name_H-M   'P 1'
#
loop_
_entity.id
_entity.type
_entity.pdbx_description
1 polymer ?
#
loop_
_entity_poly.entity_id
_entity_poly.type
_entity_poly.pdbx_seq_one_letter_code
_entity_poly.pdbx_strand_id
1 'polypeptide(L)'
;MEQEFRDEAARMGQAATITSYFVPGAIEAVRAGDVETHNRLIAAEAAKLKDFDAIVLAQFSMARARDSVKAATNIPVSTSPDAAVAKLRVLLGADQPA
;
A
#
# COMPACT_ATOMS: atom_id res chain seq x y z
N MET A 1 7.69 -1.82 11.27
CA MET A 1 7.56 -1.41 9.86
C MET A 1 8.08 0.00 9.64
N GLU A 2 7.66 1.03 10.39
CA GLU A 2 8.19 2.39 10.18
C GLU A 2 9.70 2.51 10.39
N GLN A 3 10.27 1.85 11.40
CA GLN A 3 11.71 1.89 11.63
C GLN A 3 12.48 1.31 10.44
N GLU A 4 12.09 0.14 9.95
CA GLU A 4 12.68 -0.52 8.78
C GLU A 4 12.61 0.38 7.52
N PHE A 5 11.49 1.09 7.33
CA PHE A 5 11.38 2.07 6.25
C PHE A 5 12.39 3.23 6.41
N ARG A 6 12.51 3.79 7.62
CA ARG A 6 13.46 4.89 7.89
C ARG A 6 14.91 4.44 7.73
N ASP A 7 15.24 3.23 8.19
CA ASP A 7 16.56 2.63 8.04
C ASP A 7 16.91 2.43 6.56
N GLU A 8 15.96 1.93 5.76
CA GLU A 8 16.16 1.74 4.32
C GLU A 8 16.28 3.08 3.57
N ALA A 9 15.44 4.06 3.90
CA ALA A 9 15.54 5.41 3.34
C ALA A 9 16.92 6.02 3.63
N ALA A 10 17.41 5.90 4.87
CA ALA A 10 18.74 6.35 5.26
C ALA A 10 19.85 5.59 4.51
N ARG A 11 19.74 4.26 4.39
CA ARG A 11 20.68 3.43 3.62
C ARG A 11 20.75 3.85 2.14
N MET A 12 19.63 4.30 1.57
CA MET A 12 19.54 4.79 0.20
C MET A 12 19.88 6.29 0.04
N GLY A 13 20.17 7.01 1.13
CA GLY A 13 20.41 8.45 1.10
C GLY A 13 19.17 9.26 0.68
N GLN A 14 17.96 8.73 0.91
CA GLN A 14 16.70 9.35 0.55
C GLN A 14 16.07 10.07 1.75
N ALA A 15 15.47 11.24 1.51
CA ALA A 15 14.74 12.01 2.52
C ALA A 15 13.26 11.56 2.65
N ALA A 16 12.95 10.31 2.30
CA ALA A 16 11.59 9.79 2.30
C ALA A 16 11.01 9.72 3.72
N THR A 17 9.77 10.16 3.89
CA THR A 17 9.05 10.12 5.17
C THR A 17 7.88 9.14 5.11
N ILE A 18 7.48 8.62 6.26
CA ILE A 18 6.34 7.71 6.40
C ILE A 18 5.40 8.17 7.52
N THR A 19 4.11 8.05 7.27
CA THR A 19 3.05 8.23 8.27
C THR A 19 2.10 7.04 8.17
N SER A 20 1.90 6.32 9.28
CA SER A 20 1.01 5.17 9.32
C SER A 20 -0.39 5.56 9.76
N TYR A 21 -1.40 5.05 9.06
CA TYR A 21 -2.80 5.16 9.42
C TYR A 21 -3.36 3.79 9.77
N PHE A 22 -3.96 3.67 10.94
CA PHE A 22 -4.66 2.46 11.36
C PHE A 22 -6.13 2.55 10.94
N VAL A 23 -6.66 1.48 10.34
CA VAL A 23 -8.06 1.36 9.95
C VAL A 23 -8.75 0.36 10.87
N PRO A 24 -9.43 0.81 11.95
CA PRO A 24 -10.08 -0.08 12.90
C PRO A 24 -11.17 -0.93 12.23
N GLY A 25 -11.28 -2.20 12.63
CA GLY A 25 -12.33 -3.09 12.13
C GLY A 25 -12.04 -3.71 10.76
N ALA A 26 -11.05 -3.22 10.02
CA ALA A 26 -10.75 -3.75 8.70
C ALA A 26 -10.24 -5.19 8.79
N ILE A 27 -9.26 -5.47 9.65
CA ILE A 27 -8.69 -6.82 9.77
C ILE A 27 -9.69 -7.82 10.36
N GLU A 28 -10.57 -7.36 11.25
CA GLU A 28 -11.66 -8.13 11.83
C GLU A 28 -12.69 -8.52 10.76
N ALA A 29 -13.13 -7.57 9.93
CA ALA A 29 -14.08 -7.81 8.85
C ALA A 29 -13.58 -8.89 7.88
N VAL A 30 -12.34 -8.75 7.39
CA VAL A 30 -11.79 -9.74 6.45
C VAL A 30 -11.56 -11.10 7.10
N ARG A 31 -11.23 -11.16 8.40
CA ARG A 31 -11.14 -12.42 9.15
C ARG A 31 -12.50 -13.10 9.33
N ALA A 32 -13.58 -12.33 9.40
CA ALA A 32 -14.95 -12.84 9.44
C ALA A 32 -15.52 -13.19 8.04
N GLY A 33 -14.75 -13.01 6.97
CA GLY A 33 -15.19 -13.23 5.59
C GLY A 33 -15.90 -12.03 4.95
N ASP A 34 -16.07 -10.93 5.67
CA ASP A 34 -16.65 -9.69 5.17
C ASP A 34 -15.59 -8.81 4.48
N VAL A 35 -15.31 -9.18 3.23
CA VAL A 35 -14.36 -8.45 2.37
C VAL A 35 -14.89 -7.08 1.96
N GLU A 36 -16.20 -6.93 1.82
CA GLU A 36 -16.82 -5.67 1.38
C GLU A 36 -16.63 -4.58 2.44
N THR A 37 -16.96 -4.88 3.70
CA THR A 37 -16.72 -3.96 4.82
C THR A 37 -15.23 -3.67 4.97
N HIS A 38 -14.36 -4.67 4.85
CA HIS A 38 -12.91 -4.45 4.87
C HIS A 38 -12.46 -3.41 3.84
N ASN A 39 -12.86 -3.58 2.58
CA ASN A 39 -12.50 -2.68 1.48
C ASN A 39 -13.07 -1.28 1.68
N ARG A 40 -14.34 -1.20 2.09
CA ARG A 40 -15.03 0.07 2.35
C ARG A 40 -14.35 0.89 3.45
N LEU A 41 -13.95 0.24 4.55
CA LEU A 41 -13.27 0.92 5.66
C LEU A 41 -11.92 1.50 5.23
N ILE A 42 -11.13 0.74 4.47
CA ILE A 42 -9.81 1.20 4.00
C ILE A 42 -9.96 2.34 2.99
N ALA A 43 -10.88 2.21 2.02
CA ALA A 43 -11.16 3.26 1.05
C ALA A 43 -11.65 4.55 1.73
N ALA A 44 -12.50 4.43 2.75
CA ALA A 44 -12.98 5.58 3.51
C ALA A 44 -11.85 6.29 4.29
N GLU A 45 -10.85 5.57 4.79
CA GLU A 45 -9.69 6.20 5.42
C GLU A 45 -8.80 6.88 4.37
N ALA A 46 -8.51 6.19 3.27
CA ALA A 46 -7.71 6.73 2.18
C ALA A 46 -8.30 8.01 1.56
N ALA A 47 -9.62 8.13 1.48
CA ALA A 47 -10.32 9.33 1.01
C ALA A 47 -10.05 10.58 1.85
N LYS A 48 -9.64 10.41 3.11
CA LYS A 48 -9.32 11.52 4.03
C LYS A 48 -7.88 12.01 3.86
N LEU A 49 -7.02 11.20 3.25
CA LEU A 49 -5.60 11.49 3.11
C LEU A 49 -5.38 12.55 2.03
N LYS A 50 -4.55 13.54 2.35
CA LYS A 50 -4.15 14.64 1.47
C LYS A 50 -2.66 14.87 1.63
N ASP A 51 -2.06 15.51 0.63
CA ASP A 51 -0.67 15.96 0.69
C ASP A 51 0.36 14.82 0.88
N PHE A 52 0.07 13.63 0.33
CA PHE A 52 0.99 12.50 0.24
C PHE A 52 1.31 12.17 -1.22
N ASP A 53 2.57 11.80 -1.49
CA ASP A 53 3.01 11.41 -2.84
C ASP A 53 2.54 10.00 -3.23
N ALA A 54 2.30 9.13 -2.25
CA ALA A 54 1.84 7.76 -2.46
C ALA A 54 1.17 7.17 -1.22
N ILE A 55 0.29 6.19 -1.44
CA ILE A 55 -0.32 5.34 -0.40
C ILE A 55 0.15 3.90 -0.61
N VAL A 56 0.65 3.29 0.46
CA VAL A 56 0.99 1.87 0.48
C VAL A 56 -0.05 1.11 1.30
N LEU A 57 -0.74 0.16 0.66
CA LEU A 57 -1.59 -0.80 1.36
C LEU A 57 -0.69 -1.86 2.00
N ALA A 58 -0.26 -1.57 3.23
CA ALA A 58 0.88 -2.20 3.90
C ALA A 58 0.63 -3.63 4.41
N GLN A 59 -0.59 -4.15 4.33
CA GLN A 59 -0.92 -5.52 4.71
C GLN A 59 -1.43 -6.31 3.51
N PHE A 60 -1.05 -7.59 3.42
CA PHE A 60 -1.48 -8.47 2.33
C PHE A 60 -3.00 -8.55 2.18
N SER A 61 -3.74 -8.56 3.31
CA SER A 61 -5.20 -8.52 3.31
C SER A 61 -5.76 -7.32 2.54
N MET A 62 -5.10 -6.16 2.65
CA MET A 62 -5.51 -4.90 2.05
C MET A 62 -5.28 -4.84 0.54
N ALA A 63 -4.49 -5.75 -0.05
CA ALA A 63 -4.25 -5.74 -1.50
C ALA A 63 -5.56 -5.82 -2.31
N ARG A 64 -6.57 -6.51 -1.78
CA ARG A 64 -7.91 -6.62 -2.38
C ARG A 64 -8.74 -5.32 -2.33
N ALA A 65 -8.34 -4.35 -1.50
CA ALA A 65 -8.99 -3.05 -1.39
C ALA A 65 -8.43 -2.02 -2.39
N ARG A 66 -7.41 -2.39 -3.17
CA ARG A 66 -6.69 -1.49 -4.09
C ARG A 66 -7.63 -0.69 -4.99
N ASP A 67 -8.59 -1.34 -5.65
CA ASP A 67 -9.46 -0.67 -6.61
C ASP A 67 -10.46 0.25 -5.90
N SER A 68 -10.98 -0.15 -4.75
CA SER A 68 -11.84 0.71 -3.91
C SER A 68 -11.08 1.95 -3.43
N VAL A 69 -9.80 1.81 -3.06
CA VAL A 69 -8.95 2.92 -2.64
C VAL A 69 -8.64 3.84 -3.83
N LYS A 70 -8.26 3.30 -4.99
CA LYS A 70 -8.02 4.09 -6.21
C LYS A 70 -9.25 4.90 -6.65
N ALA A 71 -10.45 4.38 -6.42
CA ALA A 71 -11.68 5.12 -6.71
C ALA A 71 -11.93 6.26 -5.71
N ALA A 72 -11.33 6.21 -4.53
CA ALA A 72 -11.56 7.15 -3.42
C ALA A 72 -10.50 8.25 -3.31
N THR A 73 -9.37 8.15 -4.01
CA THR A 73 -8.28 9.14 -3.97
C THR A 73 -7.54 9.24 -5.29
N ASN A 74 -6.96 10.42 -5.56
CA ASN A 74 -6.06 10.64 -6.69
C ASN A 74 -4.59 10.33 -6.38
N ILE A 75 -4.27 9.98 -5.12
CA ILE A 75 -2.91 9.65 -4.70
C ILE A 75 -2.54 8.26 -5.25
N PRO A 76 -1.35 8.09 -5.86
CA PRO A 76 -0.88 6.79 -6.34
C PRO A 76 -0.93 5.70 -5.26
N VAL A 77 -1.52 4.53 -5.60
CA VAL A 77 -1.72 3.42 -4.66
C VAL A 77 -0.88 2.21 -5.05
N SER A 78 -0.03 1.77 -4.13
CA SER A 78 0.81 0.57 -4.26
C SER A 78 0.42 -0.50 -3.24
N THR A 79 0.56 -1.76 -3.64
CA THR A 79 0.36 -2.92 -2.76
C THR A 79 1.65 -3.74 -2.69
N SER A 80 1.84 -4.53 -1.62
CA SER A 80 3.01 -5.41 -1.52
C SER A 80 3.11 -6.41 -2.68
N PRO A 81 2.01 -7.03 -3.16
CA PRO A 81 2.05 -7.87 -4.37
C PRO A 81 2.52 -7.12 -5.62
N ASP A 82 2.03 -5.90 -5.86
CA ASP A 82 2.47 -5.10 -7.03
C ASP A 82 3.99 -4.85 -6.98
N ALA A 83 4.51 -4.44 -5.82
CA ALA A 83 5.93 -4.17 -5.64
C ALA A 83 6.80 -5.44 -5.77
N ALA A 84 6.31 -6.57 -5.25
CA ALA A 84 7.00 -7.85 -5.38
C ALA A 84 7.09 -8.31 -6.84
N VAL A 85 5.99 -8.21 -7.59
CA VAL A 85 5.97 -8.55 -9.02
C VAL A 85 6.90 -7.64 -9.82
N ALA A 86 6.88 -6.33 -9.56
CA ALA A 86 7.79 -5.38 -10.21
C ALA A 86 9.27 -5.75 -9.97
N LYS A 87 9.63 -6.07 -8.72
CA LYS A 87 11.00 -6.51 -8.38
C LYS A 87 11.37 -7.82 -9.07
N LEU A 88 10.46 -8.79 -9.14
CA LEU A 88 10.71 -10.07 -9.81
C LEU A 88 10.94 -9.90 -11.31
N ARG A 89 10.17 -9.04 -11.99
CA ARG A 89 10.36 -8.78 -13.43
C ARG A 89 11.76 -8.24 -13.73
N VAL A 90 12.26 -7.33 -12.90
CA VAL A 90 13.63 -6.80 -13.02
C VAL A 90 14.67 -7.91 -12.83
N LEU A 91 14.53 -8.72 -11.77
CA LEU A 91 15.48 -9.80 -11.46
C LEU A 91 15.49 -10.91 -12.54
N LEU A 92 14.35 -11.14 -13.19
CA LEU A 92 14.20 -12.14 -14.25
C LEU A 92 14.52 -11.60 -15.65
N GLY A 93 14.94 -10.33 -15.77
CA GLY A 93 15.26 -9.71 -17.07
C GLY A 93 14.06 -9.43 -17.97
N ALA A 94 12.83 -9.52 -17.44
CA ALA A 94 11.61 -9.26 -18.21
C ALA A 94 11.43 -7.76 -18.57
N ASP A 95 12.12 -6.88 -17.87
CA ASP A 95 12.11 -5.42 -18.07
C ASP A 95 13.48 -4.86 -18.52
N GLN A 96 14.36 -5.68 -19.13
CA GLN A 96 15.56 -5.16 -19.79
C GLN A 96 15.19 -4.55 -21.15
N PRO A 97 15.69 -3.35 -21.49
CA PRO A 97 15.59 -2.84 -22.86
C PRO A 97 16.39 -3.77 -23.80
N ALA A 98 15.79 -4.07 -24.96
CA ALA A 98 16.39 -4.89 -26.02
C ALA A 98 17.70 -4.30 -26.56
#